data_AF-A0A8S9K3D7-F1
#
_entry.id   AF-A0A8S9K3D7-F1
#
_cell.length_a   1.000
_cell.length_b   1.000
_cell.length_c   1.000
_cell.angle_alpha   90.00
_cell.angle_beta   90.00
_cell.angle_gamma   90.00
#
_symmetry.space_group_name_H-M   'P 1'
#
loop_
_entity.id
_entity.type
_entity.pdbx_description
1 polymer ?
#
loop_
_entity_poly.entity_id
_entity_poly.type
_entity_poly.pdbx_seq_one_letter_code
_entity_poly.pdbx_strand_id
1 'polypeptide(L)'
;MAFASKIITCLLVLKVYMAAPTESHITCGIVTSTLAQCMGYLTNFFPVPSDYCCAEVKALNQMAQTTPDRRQYIDCRVKEGS
;
A
#
# COMPACT_ATOMS: atom_id res chain seq x y z
N MET A 1 14.99 12.25 36.27
CA MET A 1 15.00 11.99 34.82
C MET A 1 13.80 11.15 34.35
N ALA A 2 12.60 11.29 34.96
CA ALA A 2 11.42 10.50 34.60
C ALA A 2 10.38 11.28 33.76
N PHE A 3 10.34 12.60 33.92
CA PHE A 3 9.38 13.47 33.23
C PHE A 3 9.62 13.54 31.71
N ALA A 4 10.89 13.57 31.27
CA ALA A 4 11.25 13.61 29.86
C ALA A 4 10.77 12.36 29.09
N SER A 5 10.87 11.17 29.70
CA SER A 5 10.46 9.92 29.05
C SER A 5 8.96 9.89 28.77
N LYS A 6 8.12 10.31 29.73
CA LYS A 6 6.66 10.35 29.53
C LYS A 6 6.25 11.36 28.45
N ILE A 7 6.93 12.51 28.39
CA ILE A 7 6.67 13.53 27.37
C ILE A 7 7.00 12.99 25.97
N ILE A 8 8.14 12.31 25.82
CA ILE A 8 8.55 11.72 24.53
C ILE A 8 7.54 10.66 24.07
N THR A 9 7.11 9.76 24.96
CA THR A 9 6.10 8.75 24.62
C THR A 9 4.77 9.39 24.20
N CYS A 10 4.32 10.43 24.92
CA CYS A 10 3.08 11.13 24.60
C CYS A 10 3.13 11.82 23.22
N LEU A 11 4.27 12.44 22.89
CA LEU A 11 4.49 13.08 21.59
C LEU A 11 4.53 12.08 20.44
N LEU A 12 5.12 10.89 20.65
CA LEU A 12 5.14 9.82 19.64
C LEU A 12 3.72 9.29 19.37
N VAL A 13 2.93 9.07 20.42
CA VAL A 13 1.54 8.62 20.29
C VAL A 13 0.70 9.67 19.55
N LEU A 14 0.85 10.96 19.89
CA LEU A 14 0.15 12.04 19.20
C LEU A 14 0.55 12.14 17.72
N LYS A 15 1.83 11.96 17.37
CA LYS A 15 2.31 11.98 15.98
C LYS A 15 1.70 10.86 15.14
N VAL A 16 1.57 9.66 15.71
CA VAL A 16 0.93 8.52 15.03
C VAL A 16 -0.57 8.74 14.88
N TYR A 17 -1.22 9.32 15.89
CA TYR A 17 -2.65 9.63 15.86
C TYR A 17 -2.98 10.76 14.86
N MET A 18 -2.13 11.78 14.79
CA MET A 18 -2.25 12.93 13.89
C MET A 18 -1.65 12.68 12.50
N ALA A 19 -1.20 11.45 12.21
CA ALA A 19 -0.80 11.09 10.86
C ALA A 19 -2.05 11.08 9.96
N ALA A 20 -2.40 12.25 9.45
CA ALA A 20 -3.39 12.45 8.41
C ALA A 20 -3.08 11.51 7.23
N PRO A 21 -4.09 11.09 6.45
CA PRO A 21 -3.82 10.50 5.16
C PRO A 21 -3.00 11.52 4.38
N THR A 22 -1.70 11.28 4.25
CA THR A 22 -0.93 12.04 3.28
C THR A 22 -1.47 11.62 1.92
N GLU A 23 -1.63 12.58 1.02
CA GLU A 23 -1.92 12.35 -0.40
C GLU A 23 -1.06 11.18 -0.90
N SER A 24 -1.69 10.01 -1.04
CA SER A 24 -1.00 8.82 -1.53
C SER A 24 -0.83 8.98 -3.02
N HIS A 25 0.37 8.72 -3.54
CA HIS A 25 0.58 8.78 -4.98
C HIS A 25 -0.10 7.60 -5.68
N ILE A 26 -0.36 6.51 -4.94
CA ILE A 26 -1.11 5.36 -5.42
C ILE A 26 -2.60 5.69 -5.47
N THR A 27 -3.24 5.40 -6.61
CA THR A 27 -4.70 5.47 -6.78
C THR A 27 -5.24 4.08 -7.08
N CYS A 28 -6.53 3.83 -6.80
CA CYS A 28 -7.13 2.52 -7.11
C CYS A 28 -7.06 2.20 -8.61
N GLY A 29 -7.09 3.21 -9.49
CA GLY A 29 -6.87 3.02 -10.93
C GLY A 29 -5.51 2.40 -11.27
N ILE A 30 -4.45 2.80 -10.57
CA ILE A 30 -3.11 2.23 -10.75
C ILE A 30 -3.09 0.77 -10.27
N VAL A 31 -3.72 0.48 -9.12
CA VAL A 31 -3.79 -0.87 -8.54
C VAL A 31 -4.61 -1.82 -9.43
N THR A 32 -5.78 -1.37 -9.91
CA THR A 32 -6.64 -2.15 -10.81
C THR A 32 -5.91 -2.49 -12.11
N SER A 33 -5.26 -1.50 -12.74
CA SER A 33 -4.58 -1.66 -14.02
C SER A 33 -3.35 -2.58 -13.93
N THR A 34 -2.55 -2.45 -12.87
CA THR A 34 -1.40 -3.34 -12.64
C THR A 34 -1.86 -4.78 -12.39
N LEU A 35 -2.92 -4.97 -11.61
CA LEU A 35 -3.44 -6.29 -11.30
C LEU A 35 -4.19 -6.94 -12.49
N ALA A 36 -4.81 -6.14 -13.35
CA ALA A 36 -5.46 -6.61 -14.57
C ALA A 36 -4.49 -7.38 -15.48
N GLN A 37 -3.24 -6.91 -15.56
CA GLN A 37 -2.17 -7.56 -16.33
C GLN A 37 -1.68 -8.87 -15.72
N CYS A 38 -1.98 -9.10 -14.44
CA CYS A 38 -1.70 -10.34 -13.71
C CYS A 38 -2.88 -11.31 -13.72
N MET A 39 -4.03 -10.96 -14.32
CA MET A 39 -5.25 -11.75 -14.23
C MET A 39 -5.06 -13.21 -14.61
N GLY A 40 -4.33 -13.50 -15.69
CA GLY A 40 -4.12 -14.87 -16.15
C GLY A 40 -3.41 -15.76 -15.11
N TYR A 41 -2.54 -15.18 -14.28
CA TYR A 41 -1.94 -15.88 -13.14
C TYR A 41 -2.92 -15.94 -11.97
N LEU A 42 -3.60 -14.84 -11.65
CA LEU A 42 -4.52 -14.75 -10.52
C LEU A 42 -5.75 -15.66 -10.66
N THR A 43 -6.20 -15.92 -11.88
CA THR A 43 -7.30 -16.85 -12.19
C THR A 43 -6.83 -18.29 -12.39
N ASN A 44 -5.54 -18.57 -12.15
CA ASN A 44 -4.91 -19.88 -12.39
C ASN A 44 -5.01 -20.36 -13.85
N PHE A 45 -5.22 -19.46 -14.81
CA PHE A 45 -5.18 -19.80 -16.23
C PHE A 45 -3.75 -20.13 -16.69
N PHE A 46 -2.76 -19.44 -16.12
CA PHE A 46 -1.35 -19.71 -16.35
C PHE A 46 -0.62 -20.03 -15.05
N PRO A 47 0.26 -21.05 -15.05
CA PRO A 47 0.99 -21.45 -13.85
C PRO A 47 2.11 -20.46 -13.47
N VAL A 48 2.50 -19.56 -14.38
CA VAL A 48 3.60 -18.60 -14.19
C VAL A 48 3.11 -17.21 -14.55
N PRO A 49 3.38 -16.18 -13.71
CA PRO A 49 3.10 -14.80 -14.07
C PRO A 49 3.96 -14.37 -15.27
N SER A 50 3.41 -13.50 -16.11
CA SER A 50 4.19 -12.88 -17.18
C SER A 50 5.28 -11.97 -16.59
N ASP A 51 6.41 -11.84 -17.29
CA ASP A 51 7.47 -10.88 -16.91
C ASP A 51 6.92 -9.45 -16.77
N TYR A 52 5.92 -9.12 -17.59
CA TYR A 52 5.23 -7.84 -17.54
C TYR A 52 4.46 -7.64 -16.23
N CYS A 53 3.66 -8.62 -15.80
CA CYS A 53 2.99 -8.61 -14.50
C CYS A 53 4.00 -8.44 -13.35
N CYS A 54 5.11 -9.18 -13.37
CA CYS A 54 6.15 -9.07 -12.34
C CYS A 54 6.82 -7.68 -12.32
N ALA A 55 7.11 -7.09 -13.48
CA ALA A 55 7.71 -5.76 -13.57
C ALA A 55 6.78 -4.67 -13.03
N GLU A 56 5.49 -4.76 -13.33
CA GLU A 56 4.47 -3.78 -12.94
C GLU A 56 4.15 -3.88 -11.45
N VAL A 57 4.02 -5.10 -10.91
CA VAL A 57 3.89 -5.30 -9.45
C VAL A 57 5.14 -4.82 -8.71
N LYS A 58 6.33 -4.99 -9.29
CA LYS A 58 7.57 -4.45 -8.73
C LYS A 58 7.57 -2.93 -8.72
N ALA A 59 7.14 -2.28 -9.79
CA ALA A 59 7.00 -0.82 -9.86
C ALA A 59 5.98 -0.32 -8.83
N LEU A 60 4.82 -0.98 -8.70
CA LEU A 60 3.81 -0.66 -7.69
C LEU A 60 4.38 -0.78 -6.26
N ASN A 61 5.17 -1.81 -5.99
CA ASN A 61 5.83 -1.98 -4.70
C ASN A 61 6.86 -0.87 -4.42
N GLN A 62 7.53 -0.36 -5.45
CA GLN A 62 8.43 0.79 -5.32
C GLN A 62 7.67 2.09 -5.05
N MET A 63 6.42 2.21 -5.48
CA MET A 63 5.53 3.31 -5.12
C MET A 63 5.00 3.17 -3.69
N ALA A 64 4.73 1.93 -3.23
CA ALA A 64 4.16 1.62 -1.92
C ALA A 64 5.21 1.55 -0.78
N GLN A 65 6.24 2.39 -0.82
CA GLN A 65 7.30 2.40 0.20
C GLN A 65 6.86 3.05 1.51
N THR A 66 5.84 3.91 1.46
CA THR A 66 5.35 4.64 2.62
C THR A 66 4.11 3.96 3.23
N THR A 67 3.92 4.12 4.54
CA THR A 67 2.71 3.70 5.25
C THR A 67 1.40 4.21 4.61
N PRO A 68 1.28 5.49 4.22
CA PRO A 68 0.06 6.00 3.60
C PRO A 68 -0.22 5.35 2.23
N ASP A 69 0.79 5.14 1.38
CA ASP A 69 0.61 4.44 0.10
C ASP A 69 0.17 2.98 0.29
N ARG A 70 0.71 2.30 1.32
CA ARG A 70 0.26 0.93 1.68
C ARG A 70 -1.17 0.89 2.18
N ARG A 71 -1.58 1.86 3.01
CA ARG A 71 -2.97 1.96 3.50
C ARG A 71 -3.92 2.17 2.33
N GLN A 72 -3.56 3.04 1.39
CA GLN A 72 -4.37 3.29 0.21
C GLN A 72 -4.50 2.04 -0.67
N TYR A 73 -3.41 1.32 -0.91
CA TYR A 73 -3.45 0.04 -1.62
C TYR A 73 -4.42 -0.96 -0.96
N ILE A 74 -4.35 -1.12 0.38
CA ILE A 74 -5.24 -2.02 1.12
C ILE A 74 -6.70 -1.59 0.97
N ASP A 75 -7.00 -0.31 1.12
CA ASP A 75 -8.37 0.23 1.00
C ASP A 75 -8.96 -0.04 -0.40
N CYS A 76 -8.18 0.19 -1.47
CA CYS A 76 -8.58 -0.14 -2.83
C CYS A 76 -8.94 -1.63 -2.97
N ARG A 77 -8.07 -2.52 -2.48
CA ARG A 77 -8.27 -3.98 -2.60
C ARG A 77 -9.50 -4.47 -1.84
N VAL A 78 -9.81 -3.89 -0.68
CA VAL A 78 -11.01 -4.23 0.10
C VAL A 78 -12.28 -3.78 -0.64
N LYS A 79 -12.26 -2.59 -1.27
CA LYS A 79 -13.39 -2.06 -2.04
C LYS A 79 -13.66 -2.83 -3.33
N GLU A 80 -12.62 -3.30 -4.02
CA GLU A 80 -12.76 -4.09 -5.25
C GLU A 80 -13.25 -5.53 -5.03
N GLY A 81 -13.01 -6.07 -3.83
CA GLY A 81 -13.39 -7.44 -3.46
C GLY A 81 -14.75 -7.57 -2.76
N SER A 82 -15.50 -6.48 -2.61
CA SER A 82 -16.86 -6.44 -2.04
C SER A 82 -17.92 -6.34 -3.12
#